data_AF-A0A562QN16-F1
#
_entry.id   AF-A0A562QN16-F1
#
_cell.length_a   1.000
_cell.length_b   1.000
_cell.length_c   1.000
_cell.angle_alpha   90.00
_cell.angle_beta   90.00
_cell.angle_gamma   90.00
#
_symmetry.space_group_name_H-M   'P 1'
#
loop_
_entity.id
_entity.type
_entity.pdbx_description
1 polymer ?
#
loop_
_entity_poly.entity_id
_entity_poly.type
_entity_poly.pdbx_seq_one_letter_code
_entity_poly.pdbx_strand_id
1 'polypeptide(L)'
;MNKSEMNHLSELTKVAHEMIYEKKGQGSDYLGWVDLPLNYDKEEFARVKDAASRIRSHSDALIVIGIGGSYLGARSAIEALSHSFHNQIEGYTEVYYAGQNISSTYLTHLFE
;
A
#
# COMPACT_ATOMS: atom_id res chain seq x y z
N MET A 1 30.11 13.45 -4.88
CA MET A 1 29.70 12.55 -5.97
C MET A 1 30.03 13.24 -7.28
N ASN A 2 30.90 12.65 -8.08
CA ASN A 2 31.40 13.27 -9.32
C ASN A 2 30.56 12.81 -10.52
N LYS A 3 30.41 13.67 -11.53
CA LYS A 3 29.62 13.36 -12.74
C LYS A 3 30.14 12.12 -13.49
N SER A 4 31.45 11.87 -13.43
CA SER A 4 32.08 10.66 -14.01
C SER A 4 31.61 9.38 -13.35
N GLU A 5 31.43 9.36 -12.03
CA GLU A 5 30.94 8.19 -11.28
C GLU A 5 29.53 7.80 -11.75
N MET A 6 28.66 8.78 -11.97
CA MET A 6 27.30 8.54 -12.50
C MET A 6 27.32 8.03 -13.94
N ASN A 7 28.20 8.59 -14.78
CA ASN A 7 28.35 8.14 -16.17
C ASN A 7 28.79 6.68 -16.28
N HIS A 8 29.61 6.19 -15.34
CA HIS A 8 30.03 4.78 -15.33
C HIS A 8 28.89 3.80 -15.07
N LEU A 9 27.79 4.25 -14.43
CA LEU A 9 26.61 3.42 -14.16
C LEU A 9 25.59 3.44 -15.30
N SER A 10 25.71 4.37 -16.25
CA SER A 10 24.70 4.59 -17.29
C SER A 10 24.36 3.33 -18.08
N GLU A 11 25.35 2.54 -18.48
CA GLU A 11 25.12 1.33 -19.26
C GLU A 11 24.39 0.25 -18.43
N LEU A 12 24.79 0.10 -17.17
CA LEU A 12 24.13 -0.83 -16.25
C LEU A 12 22.69 -0.41 -15.96
N THR A 13 22.42 0.89 -15.80
CA THR A 13 21.07 1.42 -15.62
C THR A 13 20.20 1.18 -16.85
N LYS A 14 20.76 1.32 -18.07
CA LYS A 14 20.04 1.06 -19.31
C LYS A 14 19.65 -0.41 -19.44
N VAL A 15 20.58 -1.33 -19.16
CA VAL A 15 20.28 -2.77 -19.14
C VAL A 15 19.20 -3.09 -18.12
N ALA A 16 19.29 -2.56 -16.89
CA ALA A 16 18.27 -2.78 -15.86
C ALA A 16 16.90 -2.22 -16.27
N HIS A 17 16.87 -1.05 -16.91
CA HIS A 17 15.66 -0.46 -17.45
C HIS A 17 15.00 -1.37 -18.50
N GLU A 18 15.77 -1.84 -19.49
CA GLU A 18 15.27 -2.78 -20.51
C GLU A 18 14.76 -4.07 -19.89
N MET A 19 15.46 -4.62 -18.88
CA MET A 19 15.00 -5.82 -18.17
C MET A 19 13.63 -5.64 -17.51
N ILE A 20 13.40 -4.48 -16.86
CA ILE A 20 12.13 -4.18 -16.19
C ILE A 20 11.00 -4.00 -17.22
N TYR A 21 11.20 -3.17 -18.24
CA TYR A 21 10.14 -2.85 -19.21
C TYR A 21 9.82 -4.01 -20.17
N GLU A 22 10.84 -4.78 -20.56
CA GLU A 22 10.67 -5.94 -21.45
C GLU A 22 10.39 -7.24 -20.68
N LYS A 23 10.22 -7.16 -19.35
CA LYS A 23 9.92 -8.29 -18.45
C LYS A 23 10.91 -9.45 -18.60
N LYS A 24 12.20 -9.14 -18.59
CA LYS A 24 13.32 -10.10 -18.68
C LYS A 24 14.00 -10.29 -17.32
N GLY A 25 14.74 -11.39 -17.19
CA GLY A 25 15.55 -11.66 -16.00
C GLY A 25 14.77 -12.36 -14.88
N GLN A 26 15.43 -12.54 -13.74
CA GLN A 26 14.87 -13.25 -12.60
C GLN A 26 13.77 -12.40 -11.94
N GLY A 27 12.62 -13.02 -11.65
CA GLY A 27 11.49 -12.36 -10.98
C GLY A 27 10.62 -11.52 -11.92
N SER A 28 10.78 -11.65 -13.24
CA SER A 28 9.97 -10.92 -14.22
C SER A 28 8.47 -11.20 -14.13
N ASP A 29 8.09 -12.34 -13.54
CA ASP A 29 6.70 -12.69 -13.23
C ASP A 29 6.00 -11.68 -12.31
N TYR A 30 6.76 -10.88 -11.53
CA TYR A 30 6.23 -9.95 -10.52
C TYR A 30 6.37 -8.46 -10.91
N LEU A 31 6.53 -8.16 -12.20
CA LEU A 31 6.68 -6.78 -12.70
C LEU A 31 5.36 -6.07 -13.03
N GLY A 32 4.22 -6.60 -12.58
CA GLY A 32 2.91 -6.00 -12.85
C GLY A 32 2.74 -4.57 -12.30
N TRP A 33 3.55 -4.15 -11.33
CA TRP A 33 3.52 -2.81 -10.76
C TRP A 33 4.04 -1.72 -11.70
N VAL A 34 4.79 -2.07 -12.75
CA VAL A 34 5.44 -1.11 -13.66
C VAL A 34 4.40 -0.33 -14.46
N ASP A 35 3.40 -1.02 -15.01
CA ASP A 35 2.34 -0.44 -15.84
C ASP A 35 0.98 -0.36 -15.13
N LEU A 36 0.87 -0.88 -13.90
CA LEU A 36 -0.35 -0.81 -13.08
C LEU A 36 -0.99 0.58 -13.01
N PRO A 37 -0.25 1.70 -12.83
CA PRO A 37 -0.88 3.02 -12.79
C PRO A 37 -1.63 3.41 -14.08
N LEU A 38 -1.26 2.81 -15.22
CA LEU A 38 -1.90 3.02 -16.52
C LEU A 38 -2.97 1.96 -16.82
N ASN A 39 -2.73 0.72 -16.37
CA ASN A 39 -3.48 -0.48 -16.79
C ASN A 39 -4.24 -1.18 -15.65
N TYR A 40 -4.51 -0.52 -14.53
CA TYR A 40 -5.33 -1.10 -13.46
C TYR A 40 -6.76 -1.40 -13.92
N ASP A 41 -7.40 -2.38 -13.27
CA ASP A 41 -8.80 -2.73 -13.51
C ASP A 41 -9.73 -1.59 -13.02
N LYS A 42 -10.35 -0.89 -13.98
CA LYS A 42 -11.25 0.24 -13.71
C LYS A 42 -12.58 -0.19 -13.11
N GLU A 43 -13.05 -1.39 -13.39
CA GLU A 43 -14.28 -1.92 -12.80
C GLU A 43 -14.03 -2.31 -11.35
N GLU A 44 -12.90 -2.97 -11.06
CA GLU A 44 -12.49 -3.24 -9.68
C GLU A 44 -12.31 -1.94 -8.89
N PHE A 45 -11.64 -0.95 -9.47
CA PHE A 45 -11.47 0.36 -8.82
C PHE A 45 -12.82 1.01 -8.46
N ALA A 46 -13.82 0.92 -9.34
CA ALA A 46 -15.17 1.38 -9.04
C ALA A 46 -15.79 0.59 -7.86
N ARG A 47 -15.68 -0.75 -7.89
CA ARG A 47 -16.17 -1.60 -6.79
C ARG A 47 -15.49 -1.31 -5.45
N VAL A 48 -14.20 -0.97 -5.45
CA VAL A 48 -13.46 -0.56 -4.24
C VAL A 48 -14.05 0.73 -3.66
N LYS A 49 -14.36 1.73 -4.50
CA LYS A 49 -14.99 2.97 -4.04
C LYS A 49 -16.39 2.73 -3.47
N ASP A 50 -17.17 1.86 -4.10
CA ASP A 50 -18.51 1.50 -3.63
C ASP A 50 -18.44 0.75 -2.29
N ALA A 51 -17.52 -0.20 -2.15
CA ALA A 51 -17.27 -0.91 -0.90
C ALA A 51 -16.84 0.05 0.22
N ALA A 52 -15.94 1.00 -0.08
CA ALA A 52 -15.53 2.01 0.88
C ALA A 52 -16.70 2.93 1.32
N SER A 53 -17.58 3.31 0.38
CA SER A 53 -18.79 4.07 0.69
C SER A 53 -19.74 3.28 1.60
N ARG A 54 -19.96 2.00 1.30
CA ARG A 54 -20.77 1.10 2.11
C ARG A 54 -20.20 0.92 3.52
N ILE A 55 -18.90 0.73 3.65
CA ILE A 55 -18.24 0.59 4.96
C ILE A 55 -18.45 1.87 5.78
N ARG A 56 -18.19 3.05 5.21
CA ARG A 56 -18.36 4.32 5.95
C ARG A 56 -19.80 4.58 6.40
N SER A 57 -20.81 4.13 5.64
CA SER A 57 -22.21 4.36 6.00
C SER A 57 -22.80 3.36 6.99
N HIS A 58 -22.11 2.23 7.24
CA HIS A 58 -22.62 1.15 8.08
C HIS A 58 -21.62 0.73 9.17
N SER A 59 -20.53 1.46 9.39
CA SER A 59 -19.49 1.07 10.32
C SER A 59 -18.82 2.28 10.95
N ASP A 60 -18.68 2.23 12.27
CA ASP A 60 -17.91 3.20 13.04
C ASP A 60 -16.40 3.01 12.84
N ALA A 61 -15.96 1.75 12.69
CA ALA A 61 -14.57 1.39 12.52
C ALA A 61 -14.33 0.33 11.42
N LEU A 62 -13.15 0.39 10.80
CA LEU A 62 -12.61 -0.62 9.88
C LEU A 62 -11.35 -1.26 10.50
N ILE A 63 -11.36 -2.58 10.66
CA ILE A 63 -10.17 -3.35 11.07
C ILE A 63 -9.53 -3.98 9.84
N VAL A 64 -8.33 -3.51 9.47
CA VAL A 64 -7.52 -4.09 8.40
C VAL A 64 -6.65 -5.21 8.98
N ILE A 65 -6.83 -6.45 8.49
CA ILE A 65 -6.06 -7.60 8.96
C ILE A 65 -4.98 -7.95 7.94
N GLY A 66 -3.70 -7.74 8.29
CA GLY A 66 -2.59 -8.00 7.39
C GLY A 66 -1.22 -7.66 7.98
N ILE A 67 -0.16 -8.17 7.36
CA ILE A 67 1.24 -7.92 7.74
C ILE A 67 2.08 -7.57 6.50
N GLY A 68 3.27 -6.99 6.69
CA GLY A 68 4.19 -6.67 5.61
C GLY A 68 3.59 -5.67 4.61
N GLY A 69 3.66 -5.99 3.31
CA GLY A 69 3.14 -5.13 2.24
C GLY A 69 1.64 -4.85 2.35
N SER A 70 0.85 -5.81 2.85
CA SER A 70 -0.60 -5.68 3.03
C SER A 70 -1.00 -4.82 4.24
N TYR A 71 -0.02 -4.32 5.00
CA TYR A 71 -0.22 -3.46 6.17
C TYR A 71 0.48 -2.11 6.01
N LEU A 72 1.77 -2.12 5.67
CA LEU A 72 2.59 -0.90 5.59
C LEU A 72 2.08 0.07 4.52
N GLY A 73 1.69 -0.42 3.34
CA GLY A 73 1.18 0.45 2.27
C GLY A 73 -0.06 1.23 2.68
N ALA A 74 -1.04 0.54 3.27
CA ALA A 74 -2.27 1.16 3.76
C ALA A 74 -2.00 2.14 4.92
N ARG A 75 -1.23 1.69 5.93
CA ARG A 75 -0.92 2.51 7.11
C ARG A 75 -0.14 3.77 6.75
N SER A 76 0.89 3.66 5.90
CA SER A 76 1.68 4.82 5.47
C SER A 76 0.85 5.86 4.73
N ALA A 77 -0.04 5.43 3.82
CA ALA A 77 -0.91 6.35 3.09
C ALA A 77 -1.90 7.06 4.02
N ILE A 78 -2.54 6.32 4.93
CA ILE A 78 -3.52 6.87 5.87
C ILE A 78 -2.85 7.84 6.85
N GLU A 79 -1.74 7.45 7.48
CA GLU A 79 -1.05 8.31 8.44
C GLU A 79 -0.49 9.59 7.80
N ALA A 80 -0.01 9.54 6.56
CA ALA A 80 0.55 10.70 5.87
C ALA A 80 -0.50 11.69 5.37
N LEU A 81 -1.70 11.20 5.02
CA LEU A 81 -2.74 12.00 4.36
C LEU A 81 -3.90 12.38 5.29
N SER A 82 -4.01 11.76 6.46
CA SER A 82 -5.08 12.00 7.42
C SER A 82 -4.62 12.90 8.57
N HIS A 83 -5.55 13.28 9.43
CA HIS A 83 -5.21 13.97 10.66
C HIS A 83 -4.39 13.07 11.59
N SER A 84 -3.41 13.63 12.33
CA SER A 84 -2.55 12.86 13.24
C SER A 84 -3.32 12.08 14.33
N PHE A 85 -4.51 12.56 14.67
CA PHE A 85 -5.43 11.94 15.63
C PHE A 85 -6.73 11.47 14.95
N HIS A 86 -6.66 10.97 13.71
CA HIS A 86 -7.82 10.58 12.89
C HIS A 86 -8.90 9.81 13.66
N ASN A 87 -8.53 8.74 14.38
CA ASN A 87 -9.48 7.92 15.16
C ASN A 87 -10.05 8.62 16.42
N GLN A 88 -9.66 9.86 16.71
CA GLN A 88 -10.23 10.65 17.82
C GLN A 88 -11.17 11.76 17.31
N ILE A 89 -11.33 11.89 15.98
CA ILE A 89 -12.20 12.88 15.38
C ILE A 89 -13.57 12.26 15.11
N GLU A 90 -14.61 12.85 15.70
CA GLU A 90 -16.00 12.45 15.46
C GLU A 90 -16.40 12.60 13.99
N GLY A 91 -17.28 11.70 13.52
CA GLY A 91 -17.83 11.74 12.17
C GLY A 91 -16.94 11.13 11.08
N TYR A 92 -15.76 10.62 11.42
CA TYR A 92 -14.93 9.80 10.54
C TYR A 92 -14.98 8.33 10.94
N THR A 93 -14.93 7.44 9.95
CA THR A 93 -14.72 6.01 10.22
C THR A 93 -13.29 5.78 10.70
N GLU A 94 -13.17 5.18 11.88
CA GLU A 94 -11.90 4.82 12.50
C GLU A 94 -11.21 3.70 11.70
N VAL A 95 -9.88 3.69 11.71
CA VAL A 95 -9.11 2.61 11.06
C VAL A 95 -8.15 2.00 12.06
N TYR A 96 -8.27 0.70 12.26
CA TYR A 96 -7.40 -0.11 13.10
C TYR A 96 -6.71 -1.20 12.28
N TYR A 97 -5.64 -1.78 12.84
CA TYR A 97 -4.86 -2.82 12.19
C TYR A 97 -4.70 -4.02 13.12
N ALA A 98 -4.91 -5.23 12.61
CA ALA A 98 -4.70 -6.47 13.33
C ALA A 98 -3.94 -7.49 12.48
N GLY A 99 -3.46 -8.58 13.08
CA GLY A 99 -2.74 -9.65 12.37
C GLY A 99 -1.30 -9.29 11.93
N GLN A 100 -0.84 -8.06 12.18
CA GLN A 100 0.54 -7.62 11.95
C GLN A 100 1.53 -8.14 13.01
N ASN A 101 1.02 -8.75 14.07
CA ASN A 101 1.77 -9.41 15.13
C ASN A 101 0.95 -10.55 15.75
N ILE A 102 1.56 -11.35 16.65
CA ILE A 102 0.92 -12.48 17.37
C ILE A 102 0.78 -12.15 18.87
N SER A 103 0.61 -10.88 19.22
CA SER A 103 0.44 -10.46 20.62
C SER A 103 -1.03 -10.58 21.01
N SER A 104 -1.36 -11.54 21.87
CA SER A 104 -2.70 -11.65 22.44
C SER A 104 -3.07 -10.39 23.22
N THR A 105 -2.15 -9.82 23.99
CA THR A 105 -2.34 -8.56 24.71
C THR A 105 -2.73 -7.41 23.79
N TYR A 106 -2.11 -7.31 22.61
CA TYR A 106 -2.47 -6.27 21.63
C TYR A 106 -3.91 -6.44 21.14
N LEU A 107 -4.29 -7.67 20.79
CA LEU A 107 -5.66 -7.96 20.34
C LEU A 107 -6.68 -7.71 21.44
N THR A 108 -6.38 -8.12 22.68
CA THR A 108 -7.23 -7.82 23.84
C THR A 108 -7.46 -6.32 23.98
N HIS A 109 -6.41 -5.49 24.01
CA HIS A 109 -6.56 -4.03 24.11
C HIS A 109 -7.26 -3.37 22.91
N LEU A 110 -7.33 -4.05 21.75
CA LEU A 110 -8.05 -3.54 20.59
C LEU A 110 -9.56 -3.81 20.68
N PHE A 111 -9.96 -4.89 21.37
CA PHE A 111 -11.35 -5.34 21.45
C PHE A 111 -12.03 -5.09 22.81
N GLU A 112 -11.24 -4.98 23.89
CA GLU A 112 -11.67 -4.80 25.29
C GLU A 112 -11.16 -3.46 25.84
#